data_AF-A0A6A5UH75-F1
#
_entry.id   AF-A0A6A5UH75-F1
#
_cell.length_a   1.000
_cell.length_b   1.000
_cell.length_c   1.000
_cell.angle_alpha   90.00
_cell.angle_beta   90.00
_cell.angle_gamma   90.00
#
_symmetry.space_group_name_H-M   'P 1'
#
loop_
_entity.id
_entity.type
_entity.pdbx_description
1 polymer ?
#
loop_
_entity_poly.entity_id
_entity_poly.type
_entity_poly.pdbx_seq_one_letter_code
_entity_poly.pdbx_strand_id
1 'polypeptide(L)'
;MASIISNAGADNGPVSVAADQSHGHEITTPSPCQTINLNNQIPDGFHQLPELPVKLPKHGEFVHCLPPKPPIYRKFSVFLAGSIEMGRAVQWQPRMALELSPYPITVNNPRRPEWKNDEESMRQQVDWELSALEQADVICFFFDVATQSPVTLWELGKYTDSGKVVVCCGKNYWRYTNVKMSCETYGIPFVETFAELPAVTVKMLKEKGMELDANGDLIGENAHVTKPKPRSKLKMELEIAALKKQVADLQEMLERPEMGHTA
;
A
#
# COMPACT_ATOMS: atom_id res chain seq x y z
N MET A 1 3.62 20.13 38.14
CA MET A 1 2.64 21.06 38.77
C MET A 1 1.35 20.31 39.01
N ALA A 2 1.09 19.98 40.27
CA ALA A 2 -0.17 19.39 40.73
C ALA A 2 -1.34 20.38 40.57
N SER A 3 -2.57 19.88 40.35
CA SER A 3 -3.58 19.91 41.40
C SER A 3 -4.83 19.11 41.03
N ILE A 4 -5.30 18.36 42.03
CA ILE A 4 -6.57 17.64 42.19
C ILE A 4 -7.63 18.64 42.72
N ILE A 5 -8.94 18.38 42.51
CA ILE A 5 -10.01 18.35 43.55
C ILE A 5 -11.33 17.80 42.95
N SER A 6 -11.94 16.91 43.73
CA SER A 6 -13.19 16.15 43.55
C SER A 6 -14.42 16.81 44.20
N ASN A 7 -15.63 16.40 43.79
CA ASN A 7 -16.74 15.85 44.64
C ASN A 7 -17.97 15.56 43.73
N ALA A 8 -18.53 14.34 43.69
CA ALA A 8 -19.52 13.70 44.59
C ALA A 8 -20.87 14.44 44.63
N GLY A 9 -22.05 13.84 44.44
CA GLY A 9 -22.53 12.47 44.15
C GLY A 9 -24.07 12.48 44.06
N ALA A 10 -24.71 11.39 43.62
CA ALA A 10 -26.07 11.03 44.01
C ALA A 10 -26.41 9.58 43.59
N ASP A 11 -27.00 8.90 44.55
CA ASP A 11 -27.48 7.53 44.68
C ASP A 11 -28.69 7.21 43.78
N ASN A 12 -28.83 5.95 43.37
CA ASN A 12 -30.12 5.26 43.14
C ASN A 12 -29.90 3.76 42.87
N GLY A 13 -30.55 2.94 43.68
CA GLY A 13 -30.39 1.49 43.83
C GLY A 13 -30.88 0.60 42.66
N PRO A 14 -30.92 -0.74 42.87
CA PRO A 14 -30.84 -1.72 41.80
C PRO A 14 -32.22 -2.07 41.24
N VAL A 15 -32.36 -2.06 39.91
CA VAL A 15 -33.52 -2.59 39.20
C VAL A 15 -33.20 -4.00 38.74
N SER A 16 -33.89 -4.99 39.33
CA SER A 16 -33.93 -6.36 38.82
C SER A 16 -34.79 -6.40 37.56
N VAL A 17 -34.30 -7.00 36.47
CA VAL A 17 -35.14 -7.41 35.35
C VAL A 17 -34.83 -8.87 35.03
N ALA A 18 -35.89 -9.67 35.07
CA ALA A 18 -35.91 -11.10 34.87
C ALA A 18 -35.45 -11.49 33.46
N ALA A 19 -34.79 -12.65 33.39
CA ALA A 19 -34.48 -13.33 32.14
C ALA A 19 -35.76 -13.95 31.56
N ASP A 20 -36.14 -13.52 30.36
CA ASP A 20 -37.10 -14.24 29.52
C ASP A 20 -36.34 -14.90 28.37
N GLN A 21 -36.17 -16.23 28.48
CA GLN A 21 -35.60 -17.06 27.44
C GLN A 21 -36.76 -17.65 26.62
N SER A 22 -37.03 -17.03 25.49
CA SER A 22 -37.54 -17.72 24.31
C SER A 22 -37.22 -16.85 23.11
N HIS A 23 -36.75 -17.44 22.02
CA HIS A 23 -37.12 -17.16 20.62
C HIS A 23 -36.12 -17.89 19.71
N GLY A 24 -36.69 -18.55 18.70
CA GLY A 24 -36.17 -19.73 18.02
C GLY A 24 -34.85 -19.57 17.26
N HIS A 25 -34.22 -20.73 17.05
CA HIS A 25 -33.12 -20.92 16.11
C HIS A 25 -33.67 -20.80 14.68
N GLU A 26 -33.67 -19.58 14.16
CA GLU A 26 -33.93 -19.32 12.74
C GLU A 26 -32.61 -19.57 11.98
N ILE A 27 -32.54 -20.71 11.30
CA ILE A 27 -31.42 -21.06 10.41
C ILE A 27 -31.45 -20.07 9.25
N THR A 28 -30.66 -19.00 9.36
CA THR A 28 -30.51 -18.01 8.31
C THR A 28 -29.76 -18.66 7.15
N THR A 29 -30.45 -18.84 6.03
CA THR A 29 -29.84 -19.18 4.74
C THR A 29 -28.82 -18.09 4.37
N PRO A 30 -27.66 -18.44 3.78
CA PRO A 30 -26.67 -17.43 3.38
C PRO A 30 -27.30 -16.51 2.33
N SER A 31 -27.34 -15.21 2.65
CA SER A 31 -27.82 -14.17 1.74
C SER A 31 -27.06 -14.22 0.41
N PRO A 32 -27.72 -13.95 -0.72
CA PRO A 32 -27.06 -13.94 -2.02
C PRO A 32 -25.92 -12.91 -2.04
N CYS A 33 -24.76 -13.33 -2.53
CA CYS A 33 -23.55 -12.51 -2.61
C CYS A 33 -23.83 -11.22 -3.40
N GLN A 34 -23.96 -10.10 -2.69
CA GLN A 34 -24.26 -8.80 -3.30
C GLN A 34 -23.04 -8.31 -4.07
N THR A 35 -23.24 -7.93 -5.33
CA THR A 35 -22.23 -7.27 -6.14
C THR A 35 -22.33 -5.76 -5.90
N ILE A 36 -21.25 -5.14 -5.41
CA ILE A 36 -21.16 -3.71 -5.15
C ILE A 36 -20.40 -3.04 -6.30
N ASN A 37 -20.98 -2.00 -6.89
CA ASN A 37 -20.31 -1.16 -7.89
C ASN A 37 -19.49 -0.08 -7.19
N LEU A 38 -18.16 -0.19 -7.24
CA LEU A 38 -17.24 0.75 -6.61
C LEU A 38 -16.88 1.95 -7.50
N ASN A 39 -17.40 1.98 -8.74
CA ASN A 39 -17.25 3.08 -9.71
C ASN A 39 -18.38 4.11 -9.66
N ASN A 40 -19.39 3.94 -8.79
CA ASN A 40 -20.37 5.00 -8.58
C ASN A 40 -19.62 6.31 -8.28
N GLN A 41 -20.02 7.40 -8.94
CA GLN A 41 -19.39 8.70 -8.75
C GLN A 41 -19.66 9.15 -7.32
N ILE A 42 -18.62 9.08 -6.49
CA ILE A 42 -18.65 9.57 -5.11
C ILE A 42 -18.33 11.06 -5.22
N PRO A 43 -19.24 11.95 -4.79
CA PRO A 43 -18.98 13.38 -4.82
C PRO A 43 -17.72 13.70 -4.01
N ASP A 44 -16.82 14.51 -4.58
CA ASP A 44 -15.69 15.05 -3.85
C ASP A 44 -16.15 16.21 -2.95
N GLY A 45 -16.87 15.88 -1.87
CA GLY A 45 -17.44 16.86 -0.96
C GLY A 45 -16.41 17.70 -0.19
N PHE A 46 -15.14 17.29 -0.22
CA PHE A 46 -14.04 17.98 0.45
C PHE A 46 -13.07 18.68 -0.53
N HIS A 47 -13.38 18.66 -1.84
CA HIS A 47 -12.58 19.28 -2.89
C HIS A 47 -11.10 18.86 -2.85
N GLN A 48 -10.86 17.57 -2.60
CA GLN A 48 -9.52 17.00 -2.49
C GLN A 48 -8.84 16.81 -3.84
N LEU A 49 -9.62 16.65 -4.91
CA LEU A 49 -9.13 16.48 -6.27
C LEU A 49 -9.24 17.81 -7.04
N PRO A 50 -8.14 18.27 -7.67
CA PRO A 50 -8.20 19.46 -8.52
C PRO A 50 -9.02 19.18 -9.78
N GLU A 51 -9.41 20.23 -10.50
CA GLU A 51 -10.03 20.08 -11.82
C GLU A 51 -9.15 19.29 -12.78
N LEU A 52 -9.78 18.51 -13.67
CA LEU A 52 -9.05 17.72 -14.67
C LEU A 52 -8.39 18.66 -15.69
N PRO A 53 -7.09 18.49 -15.99
CA PRO A 53 -6.50 19.15 -17.14
C PRO A 53 -7.26 18.75 -18.41
N VAL A 54 -7.52 19.73 -19.28
CA VAL A 54 -8.40 19.60 -20.46
C VAL A 54 -7.94 18.49 -21.41
N LYS A 55 -6.64 18.19 -21.47
CA LYS A 55 -6.08 17.09 -22.25
C LYS A 55 -4.73 16.67 -21.68
N LEU A 56 -4.58 15.38 -21.37
CA LEU A 56 -3.29 14.76 -21.05
C LEU A 56 -2.92 13.78 -22.18
N PRO A 57 -1.69 13.84 -22.70
CA PRO A 57 -1.23 12.84 -23.66
C PRO A 57 -1.10 11.49 -22.94
N LYS A 58 -1.48 10.41 -23.62
CA LYS A 58 -1.28 9.05 -23.13
C LYS A 58 -0.12 8.41 -23.88
N HIS A 59 0.87 7.94 -23.15
CA HIS A 59 2.01 7.23 -23.71
C HIS A 59 1.59 5.87 -24.28
N GLY A 60 2.18 5.46 -25.40
CA GLY A 60 1.87 4.18 -26.05
C GLY A 60 2.20 2.97 -25.18
N GLU A 61 3.23 3.09 -24.35
CA GLU A 61 3.66 2.04 -23.42
C GLU A 61 2.99 2.08 -22.04
N PHE A 62 2.16 3.10 -21.75
CA PHE A 62 1.47 3.20 -20.47
C PHE A 62 0.48 2.05 -20.28
N VAL A 63 0.54 1.41 -19.11
CA VAL A 63 -0.36 0.30 -18.74
C VAL A 63 -1.09 0.64 -17.45
N HIS A 64 -2.42 0.53 -17.47
CA HIS A 64 -3.26 0.66 -16.27
C HIS A 64 -3.84 -0.71 -15.91
N CYS A 65 -3.33 -1.30 -14.83
CA CYS A 65 -3.74 -2.61 -14.34
C CYS A 65 -4.78 -2.49 -13.23
N LEU A 66 -5.80 -3.35 -13.30
CA LEU A 66 -6.90 -3.45 -12.34
C LEU A 66 -7.11 -4.92 -11.97
N PRO A 67 -7.36 -5.24 -10.69
CA PRO A 67 -7.70 -6.60 -10.30
C PRO A 67 -9.09 -7.01 -10.83
N PRO A 68 -9.37 -8.31 -10.97
CA PRO A 68 -8.52 -9.46 -10.57
C PRO A 68 -7.46 -9.85 -11.61
N LYS A 69 -7.36 -9.15 -12.75
CA LYS A 69 -6.40 -9.50 -13.81
C LYS A 69 -4.96 -9.32 -13.30
N PRO A 70 -4.06 -10.29 -13.52
CA PRO A 70 -2.65 -10.15 -13.16
C PRO A 70 -2.05 -8.89 -13.80
N PRO A 71 -1.23 -8.12 -13.05
CA PRO A 71 -0.61 -6.93 -13.62
C PRO A 71 0.42 -7.25 -14.70
N ILE A 72 0.54 -6.34 -15.67
CA ILE A 72 1.58 -6.36 -16.69
C ILE A 72 2.57 -5.25 -16.33
N TYR A 73 3.81 -5.62 -16.07
CA TYR A 73 4.84 -4.70 -15.61
C TYR A 73 5.72 -4.19 -16.74
N ARG A 74 5.92 -2.88 -16.76
CA ARG A 74 7.01 -2.16 -17.42
C ARG A 74 8.24 -2.12 -16.51
N LYS A 75 9.35 -1.56 -17.00
CA LYS A 75 10.56 -1.36 -16.18
C LYS A 75 10.28 -0.52 -14.93
N PHE A 76 9.37 0.45 -15.04
CA PHE A 76 8.93 1.28 -13.93
C PHE A 76 7.44 1.08 -13.66
N SER A 77 7.10 0.95 -12.38
CA SER A 77 5.74 0.69 -11.93
C SER A 77 5.37 1.46 -10.66
N VAL A 78 4.11 1.90 -10.61
CA VAL A 78 3.53 2.63 -9.49
C VAL A 78 2.34 1.86 -8.93
N PHE A 79 2.29 1.67 -7.62
CA PHE A 79 1.11 1.14 -6.93
C PHE A 79 0.33 2.26 -6.25
N LEU A 80 -0.99 2.26 -6.41
CA LEU A 80 -1.90 3.26 -5.85
C LEU A 80 -2.50 2.78 -4.53
N ALA A 81 -1.69 2.77 -3.47
CA ALA A 81 -2.14 2.43 -2.11
C ALA A 81 -2.97 3.57 -1.53
N GLY A 82 -3.96 3.24 -0.71
CA GLY A 82 -4.76 4.27 -0.07
C GLY A 82 -6.25 4.00 -0.06
N SER A 83 -6.95 5.10 0.17
CA SER A 83 -8.36 5.10 0.50
C SER A 83 -9.21 4.58 -0.67
N ILE A 84 -9.90 3.46 -0.45
CA ILE A 84 -10.97 2.92 -1.33
C ILE A 84 -12.27 2.85 -0.53
N GLU A 85 -12.17 2.27 0.68
CA GLU A 85 -13.18 2.14 1.73
C GLU A 85 -14.62 1.96 1.21
N MET A 86 -14.78 0.95 0.34
CA MET A 86 -16.06 0.48 -0.22
C MET A 86 -16.99 1.60 -0.72
N GLY A 87 -16.42 2.60 -1.39
CA GLY A 87 -17.20 3.67 -2.00
C GLY A 87 -17.41 4.89 -1.12
N ARG A 88 -16.65 5.06 -0.03
CA ARG A 88 -16.56 6.33 0.70
C ARG A 88 -15.45 7.24 0.19
N ALA A 89 -14.36 6.66 -0.30
CA ALA A 89 -13.23 7.43 -0.81
C ALA A 89 -13.53 8.00 -2.19
N VAL A 90 -13.18 9.27 -2.39
CA VAL A 90 -13.17 9.95 -3.68
C VAL A 90 -12.41 9.11 -4.72
N GLN A 91 -12.80 9.22 -5.98
CA GLN A 91 -12.24 8.45 -7.10
C GLN A 91 -10.85 8.96 -7.52
N TRP A 92 -9.90 8.96 -6.59
CA TRP A 92 -8.55 9.48 -6.79
C TRP A 92 -7.68 8.54 -7.63
N GLN A 93 -7.91 7.21 -7.60
CA GLN A 93 -7.07 6.27 -8.34
C GLN A 93 -7.21 6.41 -9.86
N PRO A 94 -8.42 6.53 -10.44
CA PRO A 94 -8.57 6.87 -11.87
C PRO A 94 -7.92 8.21 -12.21
N ARG A 95 -8.02 9.21 -11.31
CA ARG A 95 -7.37 10.51 -11.51
C ARG A 95 -5.84 10.37 -11.55
N MET A 96 -5.26 9.67 -10.60
CA MET A 96 -3.81 9.44 -10.55
C MET A 96 -3.32 8.66 -11.78
N ALA A 97 -4.06 7.64 -12.21
CA ALA A 97 -3.73 6.90 -13.43
C ALA A 97 -3.74 7.79 -14.68
N LEU A 98 -4.65 8.76 -14.77
CA LEU A 98 -4.68 9.73 -15.86
C LEU A 98 -3.47 10.69 -15.82
N GLU A 99 -3.14 11.26 -14.65
CA GLU A 99 -1.99 12.17 -14.47
C GLU A 99 -0.65 11.47 -14.75
N LEU A 100 -0.59 10.14 -14.54
CA LEU A 100 0.57 9.31 -14.84
C LEU A 100 0.54 8.71 -16.26
N SER A 101 -0.56 8.87 -17.01
CA SER A 101 -0.69 8.35 -18.37
C SER A 101 0.30 8.90 -19.41
N PRO A 102 0.91 10.09 -19.24
CA PRO A 102 1.98 10.56 -20.12
C PRO A 102 3.28 9.76 -20.07
N TYR A 103 3.46 8.83 -19.13
CA TYR A 103 4.73 8.14 -18.89
C TYR A 103 4.70 6.67 -19.34
N PRO A 104 5.84 6.10 -19.79
CA PRO A 104 5.96 4.70 -20.25
C PRO A 104 5.98 3.67 -19.10
N ILE A 105 5.03 3.77 -18.16
CA ILE A 105 5.04 3.02 -16.89
C ILE A 105 3.81 2.12 -16.72
N THR A 106 3.88 1.21 -15.76
CA THR A 106 2.71 0.47 -15.24
C THR A 106 2.12 1.17 -14.03
N VAL A 107 0.81 1.39 -14.01
CA VAL A 107 0.05 1.82 -12.83
C VAL A 107 -0.83 0.68 -12.35
N ASN A 108 -0.55 0.19 -11.15
CA ASN A 108 -1.32 -0.83 -10.44
C ASN A 108 -2.37 -0.13 -9.57
N ASN A 109 -3.63 -0.18 -10.02
CA ASN A 109 -4.76 0.40 -9.30
C ASN A 109 -5.55 -0.72 -8.60
N PRO A 110 -5.50 -0.80 -7.25
CA PRO A 110 -6.20 -1.85 -6.51
C PRO A 110 -7.72 -1.69 -6.48
N ARG A 111 -8.27 -0.53 -6.85
CA ARG A 111 -9.71 -0.28 -6.85
C ARG A 111 -10.41 -1.09 -7.95
N ARG A 112 -11.06 -2.19 -7.58
CA ARG A 112 -11.88 -2.99 -8.49
C ARG A 112 -13.13 -2.20 -8.92
N PRO A 113 -13.50 -2.20 -10.22
CA PRO A 113 -14.78 -1.68 -10.68
C PRO A 113 -15.99 -2.38 -10.04
N GLU A 114 -15.91 -3.72 -9.96
CA GLU A 114 -16.98 -4.60 -9.49
C GLU A 114 -16.46 -5.47 -8.35
N TRP A 115 -17.22 -5.55 -7.26
CA TRP A 115 -16.84 -6.28 -6.06
C TRP A 115 -17.91 -7.30 -5.67
N LYS A 116 -17.50 -8.56 -5.46
CA LYS A 116 -18.34 -9.57 -4.82
C LYS A 116 -17.84 -9.77 -3.39
N ASN A 117 -18.76 -9.71 -2.43
CA ASN A 117 -18.42 -9.86 -1.02
C ASN A 117 -18.37 -11.35 -0.62
N ASP A 118 -17.36 -12.06 -1.12
CA ASP A 118 -17.07 -13.46 -0.79
C ASP A 118 -15.59 -13.68 -0.47
N GLU A 119 -15.29 -14.80 0.18
CA GLU A 119 -13.93 -15.14 0.63
C GLU A 119 -12.94 -15.27 -0.54
N GLU A 120 -13.38 -15.82 -1.67
CA GLU A 120 -12.53 -16.00 -2.85
C GLU A 120 -12.12 -14.65 -3.45
N SER A 121 -13.07 -13.72 -3.58
CA SER A 121 -12.84 -12.36 -4.07
C SER A 121 -11.93 -11.58 -3.14
N MET A 122 -12.10 -11.73 -1.82
CA MET A 122 -11.20 -11.21 -0.78
C MET A 122 -9.79 -11.77 -0.92
N ARG A 123 -9.65 -13.10 -1.02
CA ARG A 123 -8.35 -13.76 -1.19
C ARG A 123 -7.64 -13.29 -2.45
N GLN A 124 -8.35 -13.26 -3.58
CA GLN A 124 -7.81 -12.76 -4.84
C GLN A 124 -7.38 -11.29 -4.74
N GLN A 125 -8.11 -10.46 -3.99
CA GLN A 125 -7.77 -9.05 -3.82
C GLN A 125 -6.50 -8.89 -3.00
N VAL A 126 -6.44 -9.54 -1.84
CA VAL A 126 -5.29 -9.48 -0.96
C VAL A 126 -4.04 -10.04 -1.65
N ASP A 127 -4.15 -11.18 -2.34
CA ASP A 127 -3.04 -11.77 -3.09
C ASP A 127 -2.54 -10.83 -4.20
N TRP A 128 -3.46 -10.18 -4.93
CA TRP A 128 -3.12 -9.23 -5.98
C TRP A 128 -2.43 -7.98 -5.43
N GLU A 129 -2.98 -7.38 -4.36
CA GLU A 129 -2.45 -6.18 -3.73
C GLU A 129 -1.06 -6.43 -3.15
N LEU A 130 -0.87 -7.52 -2.40
CA LEU A 130 0.42 -7.88 -1.82
C LEU A 130 1.49 -8.09 -2.89
N SER A 131 1.16 -8.84 -3.95
CA SER A 131 2.07 -9.08 -5.07
C SER A 131 2.45 -7.78 -5.78
N ALA A 132 1.48 -6.92 -6.06
CA ALA A 132 1.71 -5.67 -6.76
C ALA A 132 2.47 -4.63 -5.90
N LEU A 133 2.19 -4.57 -4.60
CA LEU A 133 2.97 -3.76 -3.65
C LEU A 133 4.44 -4.20 -3.61
N GLU A 134 4.71 -5.51 -3.61
CA GLU A 134 6.07 -6.05 -3.62
C GLU A 134 6.82 -5.69 -4.91
N GLN A 135 6.16 -5.81 -6.06
CA GLN A 135 6.76 -5.54 -7.37
C GLN A 135 6.87 -4.05 -7.73
N ALA A 136 6.14 -3.15 -7.07
CA ALA A 136 6.14 -1.73 -7.40
C ALA A 136 7.51 -1.04 -7.21
N ASP A 137 7.86 -0.12 -8.11
CA ASP A 137 9.02 0.78 -7.96
C ASP A 137 8.71 1.95 -7.05
N VAL A 138 7.48 2.46 -7.11
CA VAL A 138 6.96 3.52 -6.25
C VAL A 138 5.58 3.12 -5.72
N ILE A 139 5.34 3.38 -4.44
CA ILE A 139 4.04 3.20 -3.80
C ILE A 139 3.54 4.59 -3.42
N CYS A 140 2.43 5.00 -4.02
CA CYS A 140 1.74 6.23 -3.69
C CYS A 140 0.68 5.93 -2.65
N PHE A 141 0.70 6.64 -1.53
CA PHE A 141 -0.34 6.58 -0.50
C PHE A 141 -1.21 7.83 -0.57
N PHE A 142 -2.53 7.66 -0.71
CA PHE A 142 -3.49 8.75 -0.57
C PHE A 142 -4.50 8.49 0.56
N PHE A 143 -4.49 9.39 1.54
CA PHE A 143 -5.42 9.39 2.67
C PHE A 143 -6.55 10.39 2.44
N ASP A 144 -7.74 9.86 2.16
CA ASP A 144 -8.96 10.65 1.99
C ASP A 144 -9.49 11.06 3.36
N VAL A 145 -9.81 12.35 3.51
CA VAL A 145 -10.33 12.91 4.77
C VAL A 145 -11.65 12.27 5.23
N ALA A 146 -12.43 11.69 4.31
CA ALA A 146 -13.69 11.00 4.60
C ALA A 146 -13.49 9.55 5.10
N THR A 147 -12.25 9.08 5.23
CA THR A 147 -11.92 7.67 5.45
C THR A 147 -11.09 7.43 6.71
N GLN A 148 -11.12 6.18 7.19
CA GLN A 148 -10.23 5.74 8.28
C GLN A 148 -8.97 5.03 7.80
N SER A 149 -9.06 4.35 6.65
CA SER A 149 -7.95 3.69 5.94
C SER A 149 -7.00 2.84 6.82
N PRO A 150 -7.52 1.91 7.65
CA PRO A 150 -6.70 1.13 8.59
C PRO A 150 -5.70 0.19 7.88
N VAL A 151 -6.13 -0.47 6.80
CA VAL A 151 -5.23 -1.34 6.00
C VAL A 151 -4.12 -0.51 5.38
N THR A 152 -4.44 0.67 4.85
CA THR A 152 -3.46 1.61 4.30
C THR A 152 -2.43 2.06 5.34
N LEU A 153 -2.84 2.34 6.58
CA LEU A 153 -1.90 2.68 7.66
C LEU A 153 -0.95 1.52 7.96
N TRP A 154 -1.45 0.28 7.94
CA TRP A 154 -0.61 -0.90 8.08
C TRP A 154 0.37 -1.08 6.92
N GLU A 155 -0.10 -0.90 5.68
CA GLU A 155 0.74 -0.95 4.47
C GLU A 155 1.83 0.13 4.49
N LEU A 156 1.51 1.35 4.91
CA LEU A 156 2.48 2.43 5.07
C LEU A 156 3.56 2.00 6.07
N GLY A 157 3.16 1.49 7.24
CA GLY A 157 4.08 0.95 8.23
C GLY A 157 5.00 -0.14 7.66
N LYS A 158 4.45 -1.08 6.89
CA LYS A 158 5.19 -2.17 6.24
C LYS A 158 6.26 -1.67 5.25
N TYR A 159 6.01 -0.56 4.55
CA TYR A 159 6.89 -0.04 3.50
C TYR A 159 7.69 1.20 3.91
N THR A 160 7.62 1.64 5.17
CA THR A 160 8.28 2.85 5.70
C THR A 160 9.74 2.99 5.23
N ASP A 161 10.57 1.96 5.43
CA ASP A 161 12.01 2.00 5.12
C ASP A 161 12.37 1.47 3.73
N SER A 162 11.38 1.25 2.87
CA SER A 162 11.61 0.63 1.54
C SER A 162 12.22 1.58 0.51
N GLY A 163 12.26 2.89 0.79
CA GLY A 163 12.74 3.92 -0.13
C GLY A 163 11.91 4.04 -1.41
N LYS A 164 10.68 3.51 -1.45
CA LYS A 164 9.75 3.61 -2.61
C LYS A 164 8.44 4.32 -2.28
N VAL A 165 8.28 4.85 -1.07
CA VAL A 165 7.02 5.41 -0.62
C VAL A 165 6.95 6.91 -0.90
N VAL A 166 5.78 7.37 -1.38
CA VAL A 166 5.38 8.79 -1.39
C VAL A 166 3.98 8.90 -0.80
N VAL A 167 3.73 9.93 0.02
CA VAL A 167 2.49 10.06 0.80
C VAL A 167 1.79 11.39 0.52
N CYS A 168 0.49 11.33 0.30
CA CYS A 168 -0.43 12.47 0.30
C CYS A 168 -1.43 12.31 1.45
N CYS A 169 -1.43 13.25 2.39
CA CYS A 169 -2.34 13.25 3.54
C CYS A 169 -2.72 14.69 3.90
N GLY A 170 -3.98 15.06 3.65
CA GLY A 170 -4.49 16.39 3.97
C GLY A 170 -4.63 16.60 5.48
N LYS A 171 -4.52 17.86 5.93
CA LYS A 171 -4.58 18.26 7.35
C LYS A 171 -5.85 17.79 8.09
N ASN A 172 -6.94 17.61 7.35
CA ASN A 172 -8.24 17.21 7.90
C ASN A 172 -8.37 15.69 8.09
N TYR A 173 -7.37 14.88 7.71
CA TYR A 173 -7.39 13.45 7.97
C TYR A 173 -7.24 13.15 9.47
N TRP A 174 -8.07 12.25 10.01
CA TRP A 174 -8.20 11.98 11.46
C TRP A 174 -6.92 11.50 12.16
N ARG A 175 -5.94 11.00 11.40
CA ARG A 175 -4.60 10.60 11.89
C ARG A 175 -3.47 11.38 11.22
N TYR A 176 -3.75 12.56 10.66
CA TYR A 176 -2.80 13.40 9.96
C TYR A 176 -1.48 13.57 10.74
N THR A 177 -1.53 13.96 12.01
CA THR A 177 -0.32 14.17 12.82
C THR A 177 0.52 12.90 12.93
N ASN A 178 -0.09 11.72 13.05
CA ASN A 178 0.65 10.46 13.10
C ASN A 178 1.34 10.19 11.76
N VAL A 179 0.61 10.30 10.65
CA VAL A 179 1.14 10.07 9.31
C VAL A 179 2.28 11.04 9.00
N LYS A 180 2.08 12.34 9.26
CA LYS A 180 3.08 13.39 9.00
C LYS A 180 4.35 13.18 9.82
N MET A 181 4.21 13.01 11.14
CA MET A 181 5.38 12.82 12.02
C MET A 181 6.15 11.55 11.66
N SER A 182 5.46 10.46 11.29
CA SER A 182 6.13 9.27 10.78
C SER A 182 6.88 9.55 9.48
N CYS A 183 6.26 10.21 8.50
CA CYS A 183 6.93 10.52 7.24
C CYS A 183 8.17 11.41 7.45
N GLU A 184 8.08 12.43 8.30
CA GLU A 184 9.22 13.28 8.66
C GLU A 184 10.34 12.50 9.35
N THR A 185 9.99 11.61 10.28
CA THR A 185 10.97 10.80 11.03
C THR A 185 11.77 9.87 10.11
N TYR A 186 11.11 9.28 9.11
CA TYR A 186 11.73 8.31 8.20
C TYR A 186 12.16 8.93 6.85
N GLY A 187 12.06 10.25 6.68
CA GLY A 187 12.46 10.95 5.45
C GLY A 187 11.60 10.60 4.22
N ILE A 188 10.34 10.22 4.43
CA ILE A 188 9.40 9.86 3.36
C ILE A 188 8.85 11.15 2.72
N PRO A 189 8.90 11.29 1.38
CA PRO A 189 8.27 12.42 0.69
C PRO A 189 6.77 12.52 1.02
N PHE A 190 6.38 13.67 1.55
CA PHE A 190 5.04 13.94 2.05
C PHE A 190 4.48 15.22 1.45
N VAL A 191 3.24 15.16 0.96
CA VAL A 191 2.47 16.30 0.46
C VAL A 191 1.10 16.35 1.12
N GLU A 192 0.52 17.55 1.18
CA GLU A 192 -0.78 17.76 1.84
C GLU A 192 -1.95 17.78 0.84
N THR A 193 -1.65 17.90 -0.46
CA THR A 193 -2.66 18.01 -1.51
C THR A 193 -2.46 16.99 -2.62
N PHE A 194 -3.56 16.52 -3.20
CA PHE A 194 -3.50 15.62 -4.35
C PHE A 194 -2.80 16.25 -5.56
N ALA A 195 -2.94 17.57 -5.75
CA ALA A 195 -2.33 18.28 -6.88
C ALA A 195 -0.80 18.12 -6.95
N GLU A 196 -0.14 17.95 -5.81
CA GLU A 196 1.31 17.76 -5.72
C GLU A 196 1.74 16.30 -5.88
N LEU A 197 0.84 15.34 -5.61
CA LEU A 197 1.16 13.92 -5.56
C LEU A 197 1.72 13.37 -6.89
N PRO A 198 1.12 13.62 -8.07
CA PRO A 198 1.68 13.16 -9.35
C PRO A 198 3.12 13.61 -9.57
N ALA A 199 3.44 14.88 -9.28
CA ALA A 199 4.77 15.43 -9.49
C ALA A 199 5.81 14.77 -8.57
N VAL A 200 5.47 14.55 -7.30
CA VAL A 200 6.35 13.87 -6.34
C VAL A 200 6.54 12.40 -6.71
N THR A 201 5.51 11.72 -7.19
CA THR A 201 5.63 10.35 -7.72
C THR A 201 6.59 10.27 -8.90
N VAL A 202 6.46 11.18 -9.88
CA VAL A 202 7.35 11.23 -11.04
C VAL A 202 8.78 11.57 -10.63
N LYS A 203 8.96 12.47 -9.65
CA LYS A 203 10.29 12.77 -9.09
C LYS A 203 10.94 11.51 -8.52
N MET A 204 10.23 10.75 -7.71
CA MET A 204 10.72 9.48 -7.14
C MET A 204 11.07 8.46 -8.24
N LEU A 205 10.27 8.36 -9.31
CA LEU A 205 10.59 7.50 -10.45
C LEU A 205 11.90 7.91 -11.13
N LYS A 206 12.13 9.21 -11.32
CA LYS A 206 13.38 9.75 -11.87
C LYS A 206 14.58 9.48 -10.96
N GLU A 207 14.42 9.65 -9.65
CA GLU A 207 15.45 9.29 -8.66
C GLU A 207 15.79 7.79 -8.68
N LYS A 208 14.86 6.94 -9.13
CA LYS A 208 15.08 5.51 -9.37
C LYS A 208 15.63 5.19 -10.77
N GLY A 209 16.01 6.20 -11.56
CA GLY A 209 16.65 6.04 -12.86
C GLY A 209 15.69 6.04 -14.06
N MET A 210 14.47 6.54 -13.89
CA MET A 210 13.58 6.78 -15.03
C MET A 210 14.04 8.02 -15.81
N GLU A 211 14.70 7.80 -16.93
CA GLU A 211 15.13 8.85 -17.86
C GLU A 211 14.30 8.77 -19.15
N LEU A 212 13.84 9.93 -19.63
CA LEU A 212 13.00 10.03 -20.83
C LEU A 212 13.71 10.84 -21.90
N ASP A 213 13.50 10.46 -23.16
CA ASP A 213 14.01 11.21 -24.31
C ASP A 213 13.12 12.44 -24.63
N ALA A 214 13.42 13.13 -25.73
CA ALA A 214 12.65 14.30 -26.16
C ALA A 214 11.20 13.98 -26.59
N ASN A 215 10.88 12.71 -26.88
CA ASN A 215 9.56 12.25 -27.27
C ASN A 215 8.74 11.74 -26.07
N GLY A 216 9.37 11.60 -24.90
CA GLY A 216 8.76 11.06 -23.69
C GLY A 216 8.93 9.54 -23.54
N ASP A 217 9.69 8.91 -24.43
CA ASP A 217 9.99 7.48 -24.38
C ASP A 217 11.11 7.19 -23.37
N LEU A 218 11.13 5.98 -22.83
CA LEU A 218 12.15 5.57 -21.86
C LEU A 218 13.52 5.40 -22.55
N ILE A 219 14.57 5.97 -21.97
CA ILE A 219 15.93 5.72 -22.43
C ILE A 219 16.35 4.31 -22.00
N GLY A 220 16.46 3.40 -22.98
CA GLY A 220 16.83 2.00 -22.79
C GLY A 220 15.65 1.04 -22.81
N GLU A 221 15.89 -0.22 -22.45
CA GLU A 221 14.85 -1.26 -22.50
C GLU A 221 13.78 -1.04 -21.42
N ASN A 222 12.50 -1.09 -21.82
CA ASN A 222 11.35 -0.97 -20.92
C ASN A 222 10.82 -2.35 -20.45
N ALA A 223 11.73 -3.22 -20.01
CA ALA A 223 11.43 -4.56 -19.52
C ALA A 223 11.40 -4.62 -17.99
N HIS A 224 10.41 -5.32 -17.44
CA HIS A 224 10.30 -5.58 -16.01
C HIS A 224 11.35 -6.57 -15.53
N VAL A 225 11.96 -6.28 -14.39
CA VAL A 225 12.80 -7.24 -13.65
C VAL A 225 12.09 -7.60 -12.36
N THR A 226 11.70 -8.87 -12.25
CA THR A 226 10.97 -9.37 -11.08
C THR A 226 11.76 -9.15 -9.80
N LYS A 227 11.15 -8.44 -8.85
CA LYS A 227 11.76 -8.19 -7.54
C LYS A 227 11.61 -9.43 -6.65
N PRO A 228 12.66 -9.85 -5.94
CA PRO A 228 12.58 -11.00 -5.05
C PRO A 228 11.60 -10.71 -3.90
N LYS A 229 10.87 -11.74 -3.47
CA LYS A 229 9.96 -11.59 -2.33
C LYS A 229 10.74 -11.23 -1.05
N PRO A 230 10.21 -10.35 -0.19
CA PRO A 230 10.83 -10.06 1.09
C PRO A 230 11.02 -11.35 1.89
N ARG A 231 12.25 -11.63 2.33
CA ARG A 231 12.53 -12.76 3.22
C ARG A 231 12.27 -12.32 4.66
N SER A 232 11.64 -13.19 5.45
CA SER A 232 11.49 -12.96 6.88
C SER A 232 12.86 -12.82 7.55
N LYS A 233 12.98 -11.89 8.51
CA LYS A 233 14.19 -11.67 9.31
C LYS A 233 14.72 -12.98 9.91
N LEU A 234 13.83 -13.82 10.43
CA LEU A 234 14.18 -15.13 10.99
C LEU A 234 14.85 -16.04 9.95
N LYS A 235 14.35 -16.04 8.70
CA LYS A 235 14.96 -16.84 7.63
C LYS A 235 16.35 -16.33 7.29
N MET A 236 16.52 -15.00 7.23
CA MET A 236 17.82 -14.38 6.98
C MET A 236 18.82 -14.63 8.12
N GLU A 237 18.39 -14.53 9.37
CA GLU A 237 19.22 -14.80 10.55
C GLU A 237 19.68 -16.26 10.60
N LEU A 238 18.78 -17.21 10.28
CA LEU A 238 19.13 -18.63 10.17
C LEU A 238 20.13 -18.89 9.03
N GLU A 239 19.94 -18.25 7.88
CA GLU A 239 20.84 -18.37 6.73
C GLU A 239 22.22 -17.77 7.03
N ILE A 240 22.28 -16.60 7.68
CA ILE A 240 23.52 -15.98 8.15
C ILE A 240 24.23 -16.87 9.17
N ALA A 241 23.51 -17.46 10.12
CA ALA A 241 24.08 -18.39 11.10
C ALA A 241 24.66 -19.65 10.43
N ALA A 242 23.94 -20.21 9.46
CA ALA A 242 24.39 -21.37 8.69
C ALA A 242 25.65 -21.05 7.86
N LEU A 243 25.67 -19.90 7.18
CA LEU A 243 26.83 -19.44 6.41
C LEU A 243 28.05 -19.20 7.30
N LYS A 244 27.86 -18.57 8.46
CA LYS A 244 28.96 -18.37 9.44
C LYS A 244 29.56 -19.69 9.91
N LYS A 245 28.73 -20.72 10.11
CA LYS A 245 29.20 -22.06 10.46
C LYS A 245 30.02 -22.68 9.33
N GLN A 246 29.52 -22.63 8.09
CA GLN A 246 30.26 -23.15 6.93
C GLN A 246 31.62 -22.45 6.75
N VAL A 247 31.68 -21.14 6.96
CA VAL A 247 32.95 -20.40 6.90
C VAL A 247 33.92 -20.89 7.98
N ALA A 248 33.46 -21.12 9.21
CA ALA A 248 34.30 -21.65 10.29
C ALA A 248 34.80 -23.07 9.98
N ASP A 249 33.92 -23.96 9.52
CA ASP A 249 34.28 -25.34 9.15
C ASP A 249 35.34 -25.34 8.01
N LEU A 250 35.20 -24.46 7.02
CA LEU A 250 36.17 -24.31 5.92
C LEU A 250 37.51 -23.74 6.39
N GLN A 251 37.50 -22.79 7.34
CA GLN A 251 38.73 -22.24 7.93
C GLN A 251 39.50 -23.32 8.69
N GLU A 252 38.80 -24.16 9.47
CA GLU A 252 39.42 -25.30 10.17
C GLU A 252 40.01 -26.33 9.18
N MET A 253 39.33 -26.58 8.06
CA MET A 253 39.86 -27.46 7.00
C MET A 253 41.10 -26.90 6.31
N LEU A 254 41.19 -25.57 6.15
CA LEU A 254 42.36 -24.92 5.54
C LEU A 254 43.56 -24.87 6.50
N GLU A 255 43.30 -24.77 7.81
CA GLU A 255 44.32 -24.74 8.86
C GLU A 255 44.87 -26.14 9.19
N ARG A 256 44.30 -27.22 8.62
CA ARG A 256 44.88 -28.55 8.72
C ARG A 256 46.18 -28.65 7.91
N PRO A 257 47.34 -28.91 8.54
CA PRO A 257 48.58 -29.08 7.80
C PRO A 257 48.49 -30.31 6.90
N GLU A 258 48.94 -30.19 5.66
CA GLU A 258 49.18 -31.35 4.79
C GLU A 258 50.17 -32.27 5.53
N MET A 259 49.66 -33.37 6.07
CA MET A 259 50.49 -34.44 6.61
C MET A 259 51.29 -35.02 5.45
N GLY A 260 52.49 -34.47 5.25
CA GLY A 260 53.45 -34.89 4.26
C GLY A 260 53.61 -36.40 4.32
N HIS A 261 53.34 -37.04 3.18
CA HIS A 261 53.70 -38.42 2.93
C HIS A 261 55.23 -38.51 3.05
N THR A 262 55.70 -39.03 4.19
CA THR A 262 57.09 -39.45 4.32
C THR A 262 57.19 -40.84 3.70
N ALA A 263 57.80 -40.87 2.51
CA ALA A 263 58.24 -42.08 1.80
C ALA A 263 59.50 -42.66 2.44
#